data_AF-A0A975SAX6-F1
#
_entry.id   AF-A0A975SAX6-F1
#
_cell.length_a   1.000
_cell.length_b   1.000
_cell.length_c   1.000
_cell.angle_alpha   90.00
_cell.angle_beta   90.00
_cell.angle_gamma   90.00
#
_symmetry.space_group_name_H-M   'P 1'
#
loop_
_entity.id
_entity.type
_entity.pdbx_description
1 polymer ?
#
loop_
_entity_poly.entity_id
_entity_poly.type
_entity_poly.pdbx_seq_one_letter_code
_entity_poly.pdbx_strand_id
1 'polypeptide(L)'
;MNIWTEKSIELANQRNYLDLLFKIYPMSVNLRRELKEEDVRDIKYYFENRDSTNLLNVLLAQEIFPIKDSYVAYLKRDKSAIARNPNTVNRITGMLYELGLDEIFDKTTAPKETNRQIGPMFKNWIDAGALGCKITTSTEEFMNTTENIVFNGSDASMKNFANEFLGYDRNKGLDFMAKFNKTYILGEAKFLTDFGGHQNAQFADAVATMKEPLRDTNYNVKVISILDGVLYIKTKNKMYNSICNDFSNDEIIVSAILLRDYLYSI
;
A
#
# COMPACT_ATOMS: atom_id res chain seq x y z
N MET A 1 -16.20 0.25 21.27
CA MET A 1 -15.16 0.88 20.45
C MET A 1 -13.98 1.20 21.35
N ASN A 2 -12.78 0.78 20.97
CA ASN A 2 -11.56 1.09 21.72
C ASN A 2 -11.28 2.61 21.74
N ILE A 3 -10.70 3.12 22.84
CA ILE A 3 -10.40 4.54 23.04
C ILE A 3 -9.46 5.12 21.95
N TRP A 4 -8.54 4.34 21.40
CA TRP A 4 -7.64 4.79 20.34
C TRP A 4 -8.35 4.89 19.00
N THR A 5 -9.33 4.02 18.74
CA THR A 5 -10.21 4.15 17.57
C THR A 5 -11.05 5.42 17.69
N GLU A 6 -11.61 5.69 18.86
CA GLU A 6 -12.37 6.92 19.15
C GLU A 6 -11.51 8.17 18.94
N LYS A 7 -10.34 8.23 19.56
CA LYS A 7 -9.39 9.34 19.38
C LYS A 7 -8.97 9.52 17.92
N SER A 8 -8.82 8.44 17.16
CA SER A 8 -8.49 8.51 15.73
C SER A 8 -9.63 9.10 14.91
N ILE A 9 -10.89 8.75 15.23
CA ILE A 9 -12.07 9.38 14.63
C ILE A 9 -12.12 10.86 14.99
N GLU A 10 -11.95 11.21 16.26
CA GLU A 10 -11.94 12.61 16.71
C GLU A 10 -10.85 13.41 15.98
N LEU A 11 -9.62 12.91 15.95
CA LEU A 11 -8.49 13.49 15.25
C LEU A 11 -8.79 13.73 13.76
N ALA A 12 -9.37 12.74 13.08
CA ALA A 12 -9.67 12.85 11.65
C ALA A 12 -10.74 13.90 11.33
N ASN A 13 -11.59 14.24 12.31
CA ASN A 13 -12.61 15.28 12.19
C ASN A 13 -12.10 16.66 12.68
N GLN A 14 -10.83 16.80 13.07
CA GLN A 14 -10.18 18.08 13.37
C GLN A 14 -9.65 18.77 12.10
N ARG A 15 -9.36 20.08 12.19
CA ARG A 15 -9.06 20.94 11.03
C ARG A 15 -7.76 20.62 10.27
N ASN A 16 -6.82 19.88 10.86
CA ASN A 16 -5.47 19.67 10.31
C ASN A 16 -5.08 18.19 10.14
N TYR A 17 -6.05 17.26 10.11
CA TYR A 17 -5.76 15.83 9.97
C TYR A 17 -4.89 15.51 8.74
N LEU A 18 -5.26 16.07 7.57
CA LEU A 18 -4.51 15.85 6.33
C LEU A 18 -3.11 16.46 6.39
N ASP A 19 -2.93 17.61 7.07
CA ASP A 19 -1.61 18.23 7.26
C ASP A 19 -0.71 17.37 8.15
N LEU A 20 -1.29 16.71 9.15
CA LEU A 20 -0.58 15.76 10.00
C LEU A 20 -0.23 14.48 9.24
N LEU A 21 -1.16 13.95 8.43
CA LEU A 21 -0.89 12.81 7.55
C LEU A 21 0.19 13.13 6.52
N PHE A 22 0.27 14.35 5.99
CA PHE A 22 1.29 14.74 5.03
C PHE A 22 2.72 14.61 5.60
N LYS A 23 2.89 14.72 6.93
CA LYS A 23 4.18 14.49 7.60
C LYS A 23 4.59 13.01 7.61
N ILE A 24 3.62 12.10 7.48
CA ILE A 24 3.82 10.65 7.45
C ILE A 24 3.90 10.16 6.00
N TYR A 25 3.03 10.67 5.14
CA TYR A 25 2.89 10.32 3.73
C TYR A 25 3.14 11.55 2.83
N PRO A 26 4.39 12.05 2.76
CA PRO A 26 4.69 13.24 1.96
C PRO A 26 4.53 12.93 0.47
N MET A 27 3.53 13.53 -0.15
CA MET A 27 3.24 13.35 -1.57
C MET A 27 4.24 14.19 -2.39
N SER A 28 5.17 13.54 -3.08
CA SER A 28 6.02 14.23 -4.06
C SER A 28 5.25 14.46 -5.37
N VAL A 29 5.55 15.56 -6.06
CA VAL A 29 5.21 15.67 -7.49
C VAL A 29 5.98 14.57 -8.21
N ASN A 30 5.31 13.48 -8.55
CA ASN A 30 5.96 12.37 -9.21
C ASN A 30 6.39 12.81 -10.60
N LEU A 31 7.68 12.68 -10.89
CA LEU A 31 8.20 12.85 -12.24
C LEU A 31 7.52 11.84 -13.17
N ARG A 32 7.33 12.26 -14.42
CA ARG A 32 6.88 11.37 -15.49
C ARG A 32 7.88 10.23 -15.67
N ARG A 33 7.37 9.07 -16.06
CA ARG A 33 8.23 7.93 -16.43
C ARG A 33 9.00 8.29 -17.69
N GLU A 34 10.27 7.91 -17.72
CA GLU A 34 11.08 8.00 -18.92
C GLU A 34 10.90 6.72 -19.76
N LEU A 35 10.73 6.92 -21.06
CA LEU A 35 10.80 5.86 -22.05
C LEU A 35 12.24 5.77 -22.57
N LYS A 36 12.67 4.56 -22.92
CA LYS A 36 13.96 4.40 -23.63
C LYS A 36 13.87 5.15 -24.96
N GLU A 37 14.97 5.79 -25.37
CA GLU A 37 15.01 6.52 -26.64
C GLU A 37 14.65 5.63 -27.84
N GLU A 38 15.04 4.36 -27.79
CA GLU A 38 14.68 3.35 -28.78
C GLU A 38 13.16 3.15 -28.85
N ASP A 39 12.50 2.92 -27.72
CA ASP A 39 11.04 2.76 -27.64
C ASP A 39 10.32 4.01 -28.15
N VAL A 40 10.82 5.21 -27.86
CA VAL A 40 10.25 6.47 -28.38
C VAL A 40 10.33 6.53 -29.90
N ARG A 41 11.48 6.18 -30.49
CA ARG A 41 11.65 6.14 -31.95
C ARG A 41 10.72 5.11 -32.58
N ASP A 42 10.65 3.92 -31.99
CA ASP A 42 9.83 2.82 -32.49
C ASP A 42 8.33 3.16 -32.43
N ILE A 43 7.85 3.72 -31.32
CA ILE A 43 6.45 4.15 -31.20
C ILE A 43 6.10 5.16 -32.30
N LYS A 44 6.95 6.17 -32.54
CA LYS A 44 6.73 7.16 -33.60
C LYS A 44 6.68 6.50 -34.97
N TYR A 45 7.69 5.70 -35.29
CA TYR A 45 7.80 5.04 -36.57
C TYR A 45 6.60 4.12 -36.86
N TYR A 46 6.25 3.24 -35.92
CA TYR A 46 5.13 2.32 -36.13
C TYR A 46 3.78 3.04 -36.15
N PHE A 47 3.62 4.12 -35.39
CA PHE A 47 2.40 4.93 -35.41
C PHE A 47 2.19 5.61 -36.77
N GLU A 48 3.22 6.28 -37.29
CA GLU A 48 3.18 7.00 -38.56
C GLU A 48 2.98 6.07 -39.75
N ASN A 49 3.64 4.90 -39.73
CA ASN A 49 3.51 3.88 -40.78
C ASN A 49 2.25 3.01 -40.63
N ARG A 50 1.39 3.27 -39.62
CA ARG A 50 0.20 2.47 -39.30
C ARG A 50 0.51 0.97 -39.10
N ASP A 51 1.69 0.66 -38.57
CA ASP A 51 2.10 -0.71 -38.22
C ASP A 51 1.49 -1.12 -36.88
N SER A 52 0.25 -1.60 -36.93
CA SER A 52 -0.55 -1.97 -35.77
C SER A 52 0.12 -3.02 -34.88
N THR A 53 0.74 -4.03 -35.48
CA THR A 53 1.32 -5.15 -34.72
C THR A 53 2.52 -4.70 -33.93
N ASN A 54 3.46 -3.99 -34.57
CA ASN A 54 4.68 -3.54 -33.90
C ASN A 54 4.41 -2.39 -32.93
N LEU A 55 3.52 -1.46 -33.26
CA LEU A 55 3.06 -0.41 -32.33
C LEU A 55 2.50 -1.04 -31.05
N LEU A 56 1.61 -2.02 -31.19
CA LEU A 56 1.02 -2.70 -30.05
C LEU A 56 2.07 -3.45 -29.21
N ASN A 57 3.02 -4.13 -29.85
CA ASN A 57 4.09 -4.85 -29.15
C ASN A 57 4.95 -3.92 -28.28
N VAL A 58 5.38 -2.78 -28.83
CA VAL A 58 6.22 -1.81 -28.10
C VAL A 58 5.45 -1.20 -26.94
N LEU A 59 4.18 -0.82 -27.14
CA LEU A 59 3.33 -0.25 -26.09
C LEU A 59 2.98 -1.26 -24.99
N LEU A 60 2.75 -2.53 -25.33
CA LEU A 60 2.47 -3.59 -24.34
C LEU A 60 3.67 -3.87 -23.44
N ALA A 61 4.90 -3.65 -23.93
CA ALA A 61 6.12 -3.77 -23.13
C ALA A 61 6.29 -2.65 -22.11
N GLN A 62 5.61 -1.51 -22.29
CA GLN A 62 5.70 -0.38 -21.36
C GLN A 62 4.94 -0.67 -20.05
N GLU A 63 5.39 -0.02 -18.97
CA GLU A 63 4.79 -0.18 -17.65
C GLU A 63 3.31 0.23 -17.67
N ILE A 64 3.00 1.37 -18.30
CA ILE A 64 1.64 1.87 -18.49
C ILE A 64 1.26 1.75 -19.97
N PHE A 65 0.15 1.05 -20.21
CA PHE A 65 -0.49 1.04 -21.52
C PHE A 65 -1.40 2.28 -21.65
N PRO A 66 -1.39 2.99 -22.79
CA PRO A 66 -2.03 4.30 -22.90
C PRO A 66 -3.57 4.24 -22.88
N ILE A 67 -4.20 3.08 -23.05
CA ILE A 67 -5.66 2.93 -22.98
C ILE A 67 -6.08 1.91 -21.93
N LYS A 68 -7.23 2.16 -21.28
CA LYS A 68 -7.87 1.20 -20.38
C LYS A 68 -8.75 0.26 -21.19
N ASP A 69 -8.28 -0.96 -21.43
CA ASP A 69 -9.04 -1.99 -22.13
C ASP A 69 -8.80 -3.37 -21.48
N SER A 70 -9.89 -4.10 -21.25
CA SER A 70 -9.88 -5.37 -20.52
C SER A 70 -9.01 -6.45 -21.17
N TYR A 71 -8.80 -6.39 -22.49
CA TYR A 71 -8.00 -7.38 -23.24
C TYR A 71 -6.50 -7.11 -23.17
N VAL A 72 -6.08 -5.88 -22.83
CA VAL A 72 -4.65 -5.50 -22.74
C VAL A 72 -3.92 -6.38 -21.72
N ALA A 73 -4.55 -6.67 -20.59
CA ALA A 73 -3.96 -7.53 -19.56
C ALA A 73 -3.67 -8.95 -20.06
N TYR A 74 -4.54 -9.49 -20.92
CA TYR A 74 -4.33 -10.79 -21.55
C TYR A 74 -3.19 -10.74 -22.57
N LEU A 75 -3.19 -9.72 -23.45
CA LEU A 75 -2.17 -9.55 -24.49
C LEU A 75 -0.77 -9.31 -23.92
N LYS A 76 -0.66 -8.64 -22.76
CA LYS A 76 0.63 -8.49 -22.06
C LYS A 76 1.20 -9.84 -21.58
N ARG A 77 0.33 -10.80 -21.22
CA ARG A 77 0.73 -12.10 -20.67
C ARG A 77 0.97 -13.15 -21.75
N ASP A 78 0.18 -13.14 -22.82
CA ASP A 78 0.34 -14.01 -23.98
C ASP A 78 0.56 -13.18 -25.25
N LYS A 79 1.84 -12.97 -25.60
CA LYS A 79 2.21 -12.25 -26.83
C LYS A 79 1.76 -12.96 -28.10
N SER A 80 1.61 -14.29 -28.09
CA SER A 80 1.13 -15.04 -29.25
C SER A 80 -0.34 -14.70 -29.58
N ALA A 81 -1.10 -14.21 -28.59
CA ALA A 81 -2.49 -13.83 -28.76
C ALA A 81 -2.67 -12.68 -29.75
N ILE A 82 -1.65 -11.85 -29.97
CA ILE A 82 -1.68 -10.75 -30.95
C ILE A 82 -1.90 -11.32 -32.36
N ALA A 83 -1.12 -12.34 -32.74
CA ALA A 83 -1.26 -12.99 -34.05
C ALA A 83 -2.56 -13.81 -34.17
N ARG A 84 -3.02 -14.40 -33.06
CA ARG A 84 -4.24 -15.23 -33.05
C ARG A 84 -5.54 -14.43 -33.06
N ASN A 85 -5.52 -13.13 -32.71
CA ASN A 85 -6.72 -12.32 -32.51
C ASN A 85 -6.67 -10.97 -33.26
N PRO A 86 -6.58 -10.98 -34.61
CA PRO A 86 -6.36 -9.77 -35.41
C PRO A 86 -7.46 -8.73 -35.27
N ASN A 87 -8.73 -9.13 -35.10
CA ASN A 87 -9.84 -8.18 -34.93
C ASN A 87 -9.74 -7.39 -33.62
N THR A 88 -9.34 -8.05 -32.53
CA THR A 88 -9.12 -7.40 -31.23
C THR A 88 -7.93 -6.46 -31.31
N VAL A 89 -6.85 -6.88 -31.96
CA VAL A 89 -5.67 -6.03 -32.21
C VAL A 89 -6.08 -4.78 -33.00
N ASN A 90 -6.78 -4.92 -34.12
CA ASN A 90 -7.23 -3.80 -34.95
C ASN A 90 -8.14 -2.82 -34.20
N ARG A 91 -9.03 -3.33 -33.34
CA ARG A 91 -9.88 -2.47 -32.49
C ARG A 91 -9.04 -1.64 -31.53
N ILE A 92 -8.10 -2.28 -30.84
CA ILE A 92 -7.22 -1.63 -29.86
C ILE A 92 -6.30 -0.62 -30.56
N THR A 93 -5.67 -0.99 -31.68
CA THR A 93 -4.79 -0.08 -32.42
C THR A 93 -5.55 1.04 -33.11
N GLY A 94 -6.79 0.80 -33.55
CA GLY A 94 -7.72 1.85 -33.99
C GLY A 94 -7.92 2.92 -32.91
N MET A 95 -8.19 2.50 -31.67
CA MET A 95 -8.30 3.43 -30.54
C MET A 95 -7.00 4.20 -30.27
N LEU A 96 -5.83 3.54 -30.40
CA LEU A 96 -4.53 4.22 -30.27
C LEU A 96 -4.33 5.29 -31.35
N TYR A 97 -4.69 4.98 -32.59
CA TYR A 97 -4.60 5.91 -33.70
C TYR A 97 -5.54 7.11 -33.54
N GLU A 98 -6.75 6.89 -33.02
CA GLU A 98 -7.70 7.97 -32.69
C GLU A 98 -7.20 8.82 -31.51
N LEU A 99 -6.54 8.20 -30.53
CA LEU A 99 -5.98 8.89 -29.36
C LEU A 99 -4.89 9.90 -29.76
N GLY A 100 -4.10 9.57 -30.77
CA GLY A 100 -3.01 10.41 -31.25
C GLY A 100 -1.69 10.17 -30.50
N LEU A 101 -0.59 10.51 -31.17
CA LEU A 101 0.77 10.21 -30.70
C LEU A 101 1.14 10.96 -29.42
N ASP A 102 0.78 12.24 -29.30
CA ASP A 102 1.09 13.05 -28.12
C ASP A 102 0.41 12.51 -26.87
N GLU A 103 -0.85 12.11 -26.99
CA GLU A 103 -1.64 11.57 -25.88
C GLU A 103 -1.20 10.13 -25.53
N ILE A 104 -0.72 9.35 -26.50
CA ILE A 104 -0.03 8.07 -26.23
C ILE A 104 1.18 8.31 -25.34
N PHE A 105 2.07 9.25 -25.70
CA PHE A 105 3.23 9.56 -24.87
C PHE A 105 2.82 10.11 -23.52
N ASP A 106 1.82 10.99 -23.46
CA ASP A 106 1.31 11.54 -22.21
C ASP A 106 0.90 10.44 -21.23
N LYS A 107 0.06 9.50 -21.69
CA LYS A 107 -0.47 8.43 -20.84
C LYS A 107 0.57 7.37 -20.50
N THR A 108 1.41 6.98 -21.46
CA THR A 108 2.46 5.97 -21.21
C THR A 108 3.56 6.48 -20.29
N THR A 109 3.85 7.79 -20.32
CA THR A 109 4.82 8.44 -19.42
C THR A 109 4.20 8.96 -18.12
N ALA A 110 2.91 8.69 -17.88
CA ALA A 110 2.25 9.13 -16.65
C ALA A 110 3.09 8.75 -15.42
N PRO A 111 3.11 9.58 -14.35
CA PRO A 111 3.88 9.28 -13.14
C PRO A 111 3.40 8.03 -12.42
N LYS A 112 4.21 7.50 -11.50
CA LYS A 112 3.78 6.39 -10.62
C LYS A 112 2.55 6.82 -9.83
N GLU A 113 1.53 5.96 -9.80
CA GLU A 113 0.34 6.20 -8.98
C GLU A 113 0.76 6.29 -7.51
N THR A 114 0.30 7.33 -6.82
CA THR A 114 0.77 7.64 -5.48
C THR A 114 0.39 6.57 -4.44
N ASN A 115 -0.69 5.83 -4.69
CA ASN A 115 -1.13 4.72 -3.84
C ASN A 115 -0.09 3.58 -3.76
N ARG A 116 0.86 3.49 -4.71
CA ARG A 116 1.97 2.51 -4.67
C ARG A 116 3.19 3.00 -3.88
N GLN A 117 3.20 4.24 -3.41
CA GLN A 117 4.34 4.86 -2.70
C GLN A 117 4.14 4.92 -1.18
N ILE A 118 2.92 4.67 -0.70
CA ILE A 118 2.52 4.84 0.71
C ILE A 118 3.27 3.89 1.66
N GLY A 119 3.49 2.63 1.26
CA GLY A 119 4.17 1.64 2.12
C GLY A 119 5.59 2.06 2.55
N PRO A 120 6.49 2.39 1.59
CA PRO A 120 7.81 2.91 1.90
C PRO A 120 7.80 4.20 2.75
N MET A 121 6.80 5.07 2.56
CA MET A 121 6.70 6.32 3.33
C MET A 121 6.50 6.07 4.82
N PHE A 122 5.66 5.10 5.20
CA PHE A 122 5.43 4.75 6.60
C PHE A 122 6.72 4.28 7.28
N LYS A 123 7.51 3.42 6.62
CA LYS A 123 8.80 2.96 7.15
C LYS A 123 9.84 4.07 7.24
N ASN A 124 9.91 4.93 6.23
CA ASN A 124 10.80 6.10 6.26
C ASN A 124 10.43 7.07 7.40
N TRP A 125 9.13 7.24 7.67
CA TRP A 125 8.65 8.06 8.79
C TRP A 125 9.07 7.47 10.15
N ILE A 126 9.02 6.15 10.30
CA ILE A 126 9.58 5.45 11.46
C ILE A 126 11.08 5.74 11.56
N ASP A 127 11.86 5.49 10.50
CA ASP A 127 13.33 5.67 10.47
C ASP A 127 13.77 7.10 10.79
N ALA A 128 12.94 8.10 10.49
CA ALA A 128 13.17 9.49 10.87
C ALA A 128 13.07 9.73 12.40
N GLY A 129 12.77 8.71 13.20
CA GLY A 129 12.68 8.80 14.65
C GLY A 129 11.35 9.31 15.16
N ALA A 130 10.28 9.28 14.34
CA ALA A 130 8.99 9.88 14.69
C ALA A 130 8.34 9.27 15.94
N LEU A 131 8.64 7.99 16.23
CA LEU A 131 8.14 7.28 17.40
C LEU A 131 8.95 7.60 18.67
N GLY A 132 10.11 8.26 18.58
CA GLY A 132 10.87 8.71 19.75
C GLY A 132 11.56 7.60 20.55
N CYS A 133 11.76 6.42 19.95
CA CYS A 133 12.43 5.27 20.55
C CYS A 133 13.54 4.75 19.65
N LYS A 134 14.30 3.75 20.13
CA LYS A 134 15.33 3.09 19.33
C LYS A 134 14.70 2.36 18.16
N ILE A 135 15.40 2.34 17.03
CA ILE A 135 15.00 1.63 15.82
C ILE A 135 16.13 0.67 15.46
N THR A 136 15.81 -0.57 15.13
CA THR A 136 16.79 -1.57 14.73
C THR A 136 16.28 -2.41 13.58
N THR A 137 17.23 -2.95 12.81
CA THR A 137 17.02 -4.03 11.84
C THR A 137 17.65 -5.34 12.32
N SER A 138 18.24 -5.37 13.52
CA SER A 138 18.84 -6.55 14.14
C SER A 138 17.81 -7.28 15.00
N THR A 139 17.57 -8.55 14.68
CA THR A 139 16.68 -9.42 15.46
C THR A 139 17.23 -9.70 16.86
N GLU A 140 18.55 -9.84 16.98
CA GLU A 140 19.23 -10.05 18.27
C GLU A 140 19.03 -8.86 19.20
N GLU A 141 19.22 -7.65 18.69
CA GLU A 141 19.03 -6.43 19.45
C GLU A 141 17.57 -6.26 19.88
N PHE A 142 16.64 -6.50 18.96
CA PHE A 142 15.21 -6.42 19.21
C PHE A 142 14.76 -7.39 20.31
N MET A 143 15.30 -8.60 20.31
CA MET A 143 14.98 -9.63 21.30
C MET A 143 15.57 -9.31 22.68
N ASN A 144 16.84 -8.93 22.73
CA ASN A 144 17.60 -8.82 23.99
C ASN A 144 17.38 -7.50 24.75
N THR A 145 16.92 -6.44 24.08
CA THR A 145 16.71 -5.16 24.76
C THR A 145 15.54 -5.20 25.76
N THR A 146 15.67 -4.45 26.85
CA THR A 146 14.58 -4.16 27.78
C THR A 146 13.93 -2.80 27.55
N GLU A 147 14.52 -1.97 26.68
CA GLU A 147 14.02 -0.66 26.32
C GLU A 147 12.95 -0.74 25.23
N ASN A 148 12.18 0.35 25.07
CA ASN A 148 11.24 0.48 23.98
C ASN A 148 11.99 0.54 22.64
N ILE A 149 11.60 -0.30 21.70
CA ILE A 149 12.30 -0.44 20.41
C ILE A 149 11.33 -0.77 19.28
N VAL A 150 11.64 -0.31 18.08
CA VAL A 150 10.94 -0.65 16.84
C VAL A 150 11.86 -1.48 15.96
N PHE A 151 11.35 -2.59 15.44
CA PHE A 151 12.06 -3.42 14.47
C PHE A 151 11.58 -3.07 13.06
N ASN A 152 12.34 -2.25 12.34
CA ASN A 152 11.96 -1.77 11.01
C ASN A 152 12.60 -2.61 9.90
N GLY A 153 12.34 -3.93 9.94
CA GLY A 153 12.87 -4.88 8.95
C GLY A 153 12.10 -4.89 7.62
N SER A 154 12.49 -5.79 6.71
CA SER A 154 11.66 -6.13 5.56
C SER A 154 10.39 -6.88 6.02
N ASP A 155 9.32 -6.83 5.22
CA ASP A 155 8.05 -7.49 5.57
C ASP A 155 8.23 -9.00 5.79
N ALA A 156 9.13 -9.61 5.00
CA ALA A 156 9.50 -11.01 5.13
C ALA A 156 10.30 -11.28 6.43
N SER A 157 11.23 -10.40 6.79
CA SER A 157 12.00 -10.55 8.03
C SER A 157 11.13 -10.40 9.27
N MET A 158 10.23 -9.40 9.28
CA MET A 158 9.25 -9.22 10.34
C MET A 158 8.32 -10.44 10.47
N LYS A 159 7.77 -10.92 9.35
CA LYS A 159 6.94 -12.13 9.35
C LYS A 159 7.68 -13.34 9.92
N ASN A 160 8.91 -13.60 9.45
CA ASN A 160 9.67 -14.76 9.90
C ASN A 160 9.95 -14.69 11.41
N PHE A 161 10.35 -13.52 11.91
CA PHE A 161 10.53 -13.31 13.35
C PHE A 161 9.23 -13.52 14.14
N ALA A 162 8.12 -12.96 13.65
CA ALA A 162 6.82 -13.09 14.31
C ALA A 162 6.35 -14.55 14.35
N ASN A 163 6.59 -15.31 13.28
CA ASN A 163 6.26 -16.73 13.21
C ASN A 163 7.11 -17.57 14.17
N GLU A 164 8.41 -17.34 14.18
CA GLU A 164 9.37 -18.10 14.97
C GLU A 164 9.18 -17.86 16.48
N PHE A 165 8.99 -16.60 16.89
CA PHE A 165 9.03 -16.22 18.31
C PHE A 165 7.69 -15.77 18.89
N LEU A 166 6.80 -15.19 18.09
CA LEU A 166 5.59 -14.48 18.58
C LEU A 166 4.28 -15.20 18.25
N GLY A 167 4.34 -16.39 17.67
CA GLY A 167 3.18 -17.24 17.43
C GLY A 167 2.31 -16.79 16.24
N TYR A 168 2.85 -15.95 15.35
CA TYR A 168 2.12 -15.45 14.19
C TYR A 168 2.23 -16.39 12.98
N ASP A 169 1.20 -17.20 12.73
CA ASP A 169 1.23 -18.26 11.70
C ASP A 169 0.68 -17.82 10.32
N ARG A 170 0.21 -16.59 10.19
CA ARG A 170 -0.31 -16.06 8.92
C ARG A 170 0.78 -15.99 7.85
N ASN A 171 0.48 -16.51 6.65
CA ASN A 171 1.40 -16.43 5.50
C ASN A 171 1.39 -15.05 4.82
N LYS A 172 1.58 -13.98 5.60
CA LYS A 172 1.55 -12.59 5.13
C LYS A 172 2.64 -11.77 5.81
N GLY A 173 3.21 -10.81 5.09
CA GLY A 173 4.12 -9.82 5.66
C GLY A 173 3.44 -8.93 6.70
N LEU A 174 4.24 -8.32 7.57
CA LEU A 174 3.82 -7.28 8.51
C LEU A 174 4.42 -5.95 8.08
N ASP A 175 3.68 -4.86 8.26
CA ASP A 175 4.16 -3.50 7.98
C ASP A 175 4.85 -2.87 9.21
N PHE A 176 4.53 -3.35 10.42
CA PHE A 176 5.01 -2.78 11.68
C PHE A 176 5.32 -3.86 12.72
N MET A 177 6.44 -3.69 13.44
CA MET A 177 6.81 -4.51 14.59
C MET A 177 7.53 -3.66 15.64
N ALA A 178 7.10 -3.76 16.90
CA ALA A 178 7.71 -3.04 18.01
C ALA A 178 7.67 -3.84 19.31
N LYS A 179 8.44 -3.41 20.29
CA LYS A 179 8.45 -3.93 21.66
C LYS A 179 8.41 -2.76 22.62
N PHE A 180 7.30 -2.61 23.34
CA PHE A 180 7.06 -1.55 24.31
C PHE A 180 6.59 -2.17 25.62
N ASN A 181 7.22 -1.76 26.73
CA ASN A 181 6.90 -2.28 28.07
C ASN A 181 6.80 -3.82 28.11
N LYS A 182 7.80 -4.50 27.52
CA LYS A 182 7.89 -5.98 27.37
C LYS A 182 6.77 -6.65 26.56
N THR A 183 5.90 -5.87 25.93
CA THR A 183 4.85 -6.34 25.02
C THR A 183 5.32 -6.18 23.59
N TYR A 184 5.21 -7.24 22.79
CA TYR A 184 5.44 -7.17 21.35
C TYR A 184 4.17 -6.69 20.65
N ILE A 185 4.34 -5.77 19.71
CA ILE A 185 3.25 -5.20 18.92
C ILE A 185 3.52 -5.52 17.46
N LEU A 186 2.59 -6.20 16.83
CA LEU A 186 2.58 -6.50 15.40
C LEU A 186 1.50 -5.64 14.74
N GLY A 187 1.73 -5.17 13.51
CA GLY A 187 0.70 -4.39 12.83
C GLY A 187 0.78 -4.40 11.32
N GLU A 188 -0.39 -4.16 10.73
CA GLU A 188 -0.56 -3.83 9.31
C GLU A 188 -0.88 -2.34 9.18
N ALA A 189 -0.21 -1.64 8.28
CA ALA A 189 -0.36 -0.22 8.04
C ALA A 189 -0.98 0.05 6.67
N LYS A 190 -2.09 0.81 6.62
CA LYS A 190 -2.77 1.16 5.37
C LYS A 190 -3.32 2.58 5.41
N PHE A 191 -3.04 3.35 4.36
CA PHE A 191 -3.71 4.63 4.12
C PHE A 191 -4.81 4.44 3.07
N LEU A 192 -6.06 4.50 3.53
CA LEU A 192 -7.27 4.26 2.75
C LEU A 192 -7.78 5.58 2.16
N THR A 193 -7.53 5.80 0.87
CA THR A 193 -7.74 7.11 0.23
C THR A 193 -9.14 7.31 -0.36
N ASP A 194 -9.92 6.24 -0.52
CA ASP A 194 -11.25 6.28 -1.13
C ASP A 194 -12.11 5.10 -0.65
N PHE A 195 -13.39 5.08 -1.03
CA PHE A 195 -14.31 3.98 -0.76
C PHE A 195 -14.41 3.03 -1.97
N GLY A 196 -14.67 1.75 -1.70
CA GLY A 196 -14.97 0.77 -2.75
C GLY A 196 -13.89 -0.31 -2.94
N GLY A 197 -14.10 -1.18 -3.93
CA GLY A 197 -13.49 -2.51 -4.10
C GLY A 197 -12.08 -2.71 -3.51
N HIS A 198 -11.07 -2.08 -4.11
CA HIS A 198 -9.67 -2.26 -3.68
C HIS A 198 -9.42 -1.76 -2.25
N GLN A 199 -10.01 -0.63 -1.86
CA GLN A 199 -9.82 -0.03 -0.53
C GLN A 199 -10.53 -0.87 0.55
N ASN A 200 -11.71 -1.41 0.24
CA ASN A 200 -12.41 -2.35 1.12
C ASN A 200 -11.61 -3.64 1.32
N ALA A 201 -10.91 -4.11 0.29
CA ALA A 201 -10.02 -5.28 0.40
C ALA A 201 -8.82 -4.98 1.30
N GLN A 202 -8.19 -3.81 1.16
CA GLN A 202 -7.09 -3.38 2.04
C GLN A 202 -7.53 -3.23 3.51
N PHE A 203 -8.72 -2.67 3.76
CA PHE A 203 -9.31 -2.61 5.09
C PHE A 203 -9.54 -4.01 5.67
N ALA A 204 -10.21 -4.89 4.91
CA ALA A 204 -10.50 -6.25 5.35
C ALA A 204 -9.23 -7.06 5.63
N ASP A 205 -8.18 -6.84 4.86
CA ASP A 205 -6.88 -7.50 5.00
C ASP A 205 -6.11 -7.05 6.25
N ALA A 206 -6.13 -5.76 6.59
CA ALA A 206 -5.60 -5.26 7.85
C ALA A 206 -6.38 -5.80 9.06
N VAL A 207 -7.71 -5.77 8.98
CA VAL A 207 -8.59 -6.36 10.02
C VAL A 207 -8.33 -7.85 10.19
N ALA A 208 -8.20 -8.60 9.10
CA ALA A 208 -7.92 -10.03 9.16
C ALA A 208 -6.55 -10.32 9.77
N THR A 209 -5.57 -9.43 9.59
CA THR A 209 -4.25 -9.53 10.23
C THR A 209 -4.36 -9.29 11.73
N MET A 210 -5.10 -8.27 12.17
CA MET A 210 -5.34 -7.97 13.58
C MET A 210 -6.10 -9.09 14.31
N LYS A 211 -7.07 -9.73 13.64
CA LYS A 211 -7.85 -10.84 14.21
C LYS A 211 -7.16 -12.20 14.07
N GLU A 212 -5.92 -12.24 13.58
CA GLU A 212 -5.19 -13.50 13.42
C GLU A 212 -4.97 -14.16 14.79
N PRO A 213 -5.38 -15.42 14.98
CA PRO A 213 -5.09 -16.14 16.21
C PRO A 213 -3.58 -16.37 16.34
N LEU A 214 -3.04 -16.07 17.52
CA LEU A 214 -1.65 -16.34 17.83
C LEU A 214 -1.52 -17.70 18.52
N ARG A 215 -0.51 -18.47 18.12
CA ARG A 215 -0.08 -19.66 18.84
C ARG A 215 0.49 -19.24 20.20
N ASP A 216 0.31 -20.10 21.20
CA ASP A 216 0.84 -19.86 22.55
C ASP A 216 2.35 -19.59 22.52
N THR A 217 2.75 -18.49 23.17
CA THR A 217 4.16 -18.11 23.35
C THR A 217 4.41 -17.61 24.77
N ASN A 218 5.68 -17.52 25.15
CA ASN A 218 6.10 -16.93 26.43
C ASN A 218 6.05 -15.40 26.44
N TYR A 219 5.59 -14.76 25.37
CA TYR A 219 5.61 -13.33 25.19
C TYR A 219 4.19 -12.76 25.20
N ASN A 220 4.05 -11.55 25.74
CA ASN A 220 2.82 -10.78 25.54
C ASN A 220 2.86 -10.18 24.14
N VAL A 221 1.88 -10.53 23.30
CA VAL A 221 1.82 -10.10 21.90
C VAL A 221 0.47 -9.45 21.65
N LYS A 222 0.48 -8.25 21.07
CA LYS A 222 -0.71 -7.55 20.58
C LYS A 222 -0.59 -7.37 19.07
N VAL A 223 -1.68 -7.62 18.35
CA VAL A 223 -1.77 -7.30 16.92
C VAL A 223 -2.73 -6.13 16.77
N ILE A 224 -2.32 -5.10 16.03
CA ILE A 224 -3.10 -3.87 15.82
C ILE A 224 -3.25 -3.57 14.34
N SER A 225 -4.24 -2.75 13.98
CA SER A 225 -4.33 -2.14 12.64
C SER A 225 -3.96 -0.67 12.72
N ILE A 226 -3.02 -0.23 11.89
CA ILE A 226 -2.59 1.16 11.77
C ILE A 226 -3.22 1.73 10.50
N LEU A 227 -4.38 2.37 10.64
CA LEU A 227 -5.20 2.75 9.50
C LEU A 227 -5.38 4.26 9.44
N ASP A 228 -5.31 4.82 8.24
CA ASP A 228 -5.51 6.25 8.01
C ASP A 228 -6.46 6.50 6.83
N GLY A 229 -7.01 7.71 6.77
CA GLY A 229 -7.79 8.20 5.63
C GLY A 229 -9.31 8.12 5.83
N VAL A 230 -10.02 7.73 4.78
CA VAL A 230 -11.47 7.96 4.68
C VAL A 230 -12.33 7.11 5.63
N LEU A 231 -11.74 6.08 6.26
CA LEU A 231 -12.45 5.21 7.21
C LEU A 231 -13.00 5.97 8.43
N TYR A 232 -12.37 7.09 8.81
CA TYR A 232 -12.76 7.89 9.97
C TYR A 232 -13.81 8.96 9.68
N ILE A 233 -14.17 9.15 8.41
CA ILE A 233 -15.18 10.12 8.01
C ILE A 233 -16.55 9.57 8.41
N LYS A 234 -17.29 10.32 9.25
CA LYS A 234 -18.62 9.96 9.73
C LYS A 234 -19.62 9.91 8.58
N THR A 235 -19.79 8.72 8.00
CA THR A 235 -20.72 8.43 6.91
C THR A 235 -21.42 7.09 7.14
N LYS A 236 -22.35 6.72 6.24
CA LYS A 236 -23.00 5.40 6.26
C LYS A 236 -22.18 4.32 5.55
N ASN A 237 -20.92 4.58 5.22
CA ASN A 237 -20.10 3.61 4.49
C ASN A 237 -19.74 2.40 5.37
N LYS A 238 -19.34 1.30 4.72
CA LYS A 238 -19.01 0.06 5.41
C LYS A 238 -17.86 0.21 6.42
N MET A 239 -16.80 0.95 6.06
CA MET A 239 -15.61 1.08 6.92
C MET A 239 -15.92 1.83 8.21
N TYR A 240 -16.59 2.99 8.15
CA TYR A 240 -16.93 3.76 9.35
C TYR A 240 -17.86 2.97 10.27
N ASN A 241 -18.90 2.35 9.70
CA ASN A 241 -19.80 1.50 10.48
C ASN A 241 -19.06 0.34 11.15
N SER A 242 -18.08 -0.26 10.46
CA SER A 242 -17.31 -1.37 10.99
C SER A 242 -16.43 -0.94 12.16
N ILE A 243 -15.65 0.14 12.02
CA ILE A 243 -14.78 0.62 13.11
C ILE A 243 -15.55 1.03 14.37
N CYS A 244 -16.81 1.44 14.23
CA CYS A 244 -17.67 1.79 15.36
C CYS A 244 -18.30 0.59 16.07
N ASN A 245 -18.64 -0.48 15.33
CA ASN A 245 -19.57 -1.52 15.83
C ASN A 245 -18.98 -2.94 15.86
N ASP A 246 -17.98 -3.25 15.03
CA ASP A 246 -17.56 -4.64 14.78
C ASP A 246 -16.34 -5.09 15.60
N PHE A 247 -15.77 -4.19 16.41
CA PHE A 247 -14.51 -4.42 17.12
C PHE A 247 -14.65 -4.31 18.63
N SER A 248 -14.00 -5.25 19.32
CA SER A 248 -13.87 -5.25 20.78
C SER A 248 -12.88 -4.19 21.26
N ASN A 249 -12.73 -4.04 22.58
CA ASN A 249 -11.74 -3.12 23.14
C ASN A 249 -10.30 -3.62 22.96
N ASP A 250 -10.08 -4.90 22.69
CA ASP A 250 -8.73 -5.46 22.47
C ASP A 250 -8.34 -5.43 20.98
N GLU A 251 -9.30 -5.18 20.09
CA GLU A 251 -9.12 -5.05 18.65
C GLU A 251 -8.85 -3.60 18.27
N ILE A 252 -7.57 -3.23 18.27
CA ILE A 252 -7.15 -1.83 18.22
C ILE A 252 -6.93 -1.38 16.78
N ILE A 253 -7.65 -0.33 16.39
CA ILE A 253 -7.46 0.40 15.15
C ILE A 253 -7.03 1.82 15.51
N VAL A 254 -5.85 2.25 15.06
CA VAL A 254 -5.27 3.53 15.43
C VAL A 254 -4.69 4.25 14.22
N SER A 255 -4.85 5.57 14.16
CA SER A 255 -4.17 6.41 13.16
C SER A 255 -2.65 6.41 13.41
N ALA A 256 -1.83 6.40 12.34
CA ALA A 256 -0.39 6.50 12.49
C ALA A 256 0.04 7.76 13.27
N ILE A 257 -0.76 8.83 13.22
CA ILE A 257 -0.51 10.07 13.98
C ILE A 257 -0.54 9.83 15.49
N LEU A 258 -1.41 8.94 15.97
CA LEU A 258 -1.56 8.59 17.39
C LEU A 258 -0.75 7.35 17.79
N LEU A 259 -0.04 6.73 16.84
CA LEU A 259 0.69 5.48 17.08
C LEU A 259 1.73 5.63 18.20
N ARG A 260 2.46 6.75 18.24
CA ARG A 260 3.40 7.02 19.32
C ARG A 260 2.71 7.03 20.68
N ASP A 261 1.65 7.81 20.83
CA ASP A 261 0.93 7.94 22.10
C ASP A 261 0.34 6.58 22.53
N TYR A 262 -0.14 5.79 21.58
CA TYR A 262 -0.60 4.43 21.81
C TYR A 262 0.52 3.54 22.37
N LEU A 263 1.67 3.50 21.70
CA LEU A 263 2.79 2.64 22.09
C LEU A 263 3.31 2.98 23.49
N TYR A 264 3.39 4.27 23.86
CA TYR A 264 3.78 4.69 25.21
C TYR A 264 2.70 4.51 26.27
N SER A 265 1.47 4.15 25.89
CA SER A 265 0.39 3.81 26.81
C SER A 265 0.34 2.33 27.20
N ILE A 266 1.12 1.48 26.53
CA ILE A 266 1.26 0.04 26.82
C ILE A 266 2.18 -0.14 28.02
#